data_AF-A0A6A6ECE7-F1
#
_entry.id   AF-A0A6A6ECE7-F1
#
_cell.length_a   1.000
_cell.length_b   1.000
_cell.length_c   1.000
_cell.angle_alpha   90.00
_cell.angle_beta   90.00
_cell.angle_gamma   90.00
#
_symmetry.space_group_name_H-M   'P 1'
#
loop_
_entity.id
_entity.type
_entity.pdbx_description
1 polymer ?
#
loop_
_entity_poly.entity_id
_entity_poly.type
_entity_poly.pdbx_seq_one_letter_code
_entity_poly.pdbx_strand_id
1 'polypeptide(L)' 'GADAALEGINDTAEDISNRAQGHKANLSNPNTSEEAKEHSRQVLKSLGDEDAFYGKK' A
#
# COMPACT_ATOMS: atom_id res chain seq x y z
N GLY A 1 -19.65 8.74 4.65
CA GLY A 1 -18.64 8.65 5.73
C GLY A 1 -17.71 7.53 5.37
N ALA A 2 -16.40 7.82 5.37
CA ALA A 2 -15.28 7.13 4.71
C ALA A 2 -15.34 7.30 3.18
N ASP A 3 -14.87 8.36 2.52
CA ASP A 3 -13.82 9.37 2.74
C ASP A 3 -12.36 8.88 2.77
N ALA A 4 -12.00 7.93 1.91
CA ALA A 4 -10.63 7.84 1.40
C ALA A 4 -10.59 7.20 0.01
N ALA A 5 -10.73 8.05 -1.01
CA ALA A 5 -9.95 8.00 -2.24
C ALA A 5 -9.88 6.68 -3.03
N LEU A 6 -11.00 6.23 -3.59
CA LEU A 6 -11.00 5.42 -4.82
C LEU A 6 -11.09 6.33 -6.06
N GLU A 7 -10.31 7.41 -6.10
CA GLU A 7 -10.23 8.25 -7.29
C GLU A 7 -9.28 7.58 -8.29
N GLY A 8 -9.86 7.11 -9.38
CA GLY A 8 -9.17 6.38 -10.43
C GLY A 8 -8.06 7.20 -11.09
N ILE A 9 -6.85 6.70 -10.97
CA ILE A 9 -5.74 6.98 -11.88
C ILE A 9 -5.05 5.64 -12.05
N ASN A 10 -4.69 5.32 -13.29
CA ASN A 10 -4.04 4.08 -13.68
C ASN A 10 -2.78 3.88 -12.82
N ASP A 11 -2.87 3.12 -11.72
CA ASP A 11 -1.77 2.88 -10.79
C ASP A 11 -0.55 2.41 -11.57
N THR A 12 0.44 3.28 -11.71
CA THR A 12 1.67 2.90 -12.39
C THR A 12 2.48 1.99 -11.47
N ALA A 13 3.40 1.19 -12.03
CA ALA A 13 4.33 0.43 -11.20
C ALA A 13 5.13 1.33 -10.23
N GLU A 14 5.35 2.59 -10.61
CA GLU A 14 5.98 3.60 -9.76
C GLU A 14 5.07 4.02 -8.60
N ASP A 15 3.78 4.27 -8.84
CA ASP A 15 2.81 4.59 -7.78
C ASP A 15 2.65 3.45 -6.78
N ILE A 16 2.58 2.20 -7.26
CA ILE A 16 2.53 1.01 -6.41
C ILE A 16 3.80 0.91 -5.57
N SER A 17 4.97 1.10 -6.18
CA SER A 17 6.26 1.09 -5.48
C SER A 17 6.34 2.18 -4.41
N ASN A 18 5.90 3.40 -4.71
CA ASN A 18 5.91 4.52 -3.77
C ASN A 18 4.98 4.26 -2.57
N ARG A 19 3.76 3.76 -2.81
CA ARG A 19 2.83 3.36 -1.73
C ARG A 19 3.42 2.24 -0.87
N ALA A 20 3.99 1.21 -1.48
CA ALA A 20 4.62 0.12 -0.76
C ALA A 20 5.80 0.61 0.10
N GLN A 21 6.63 1.54 -0.40
CA GLN A 21 7.71 2.13 0.39
C GLN A 21 7.19 2.92 1.61
N GLY A 22 6.13 3.71 1.43
CA GLY A 22 5.49 4.45 2.53
C GLY A 22 4.98 3.53 3.63
N HIS A 23 4.27 2.45 3.28
CA HIS A 23 3.80 1.47 4.26
C HIS A 23 4.94 0.73 4.95
N LYS A 24 6.03 0.40 4.24
CA LYS A 24 7.23 -0.19 4.85
C LYS A 24 7.88 0.76 5.87
N ALA A 25 7.97 2.05 5.54
CA ALA A 25 8.47 3.05 6.48
C ALA A 25 7.58 3.15 7.74
N ASN A 26 6.25 3.08 7.56
CA ASN A 26 5.30 3.09 8.67
C ASN A 26 5.45 1.87 9.60
N LEU A 27 5.80 0.69 9.06
CA LEU A 27 6.08 -0.50 9.86
C LEU A 27 7.34 -0.36 10.73
N SER A 28 8.37 0.30 10.20
CA SER A 28 9.65 0.49 10.89
C SER A 28 9.63 1.64 11.89
N ASN A 29 8.62 2.51 11.86
CA ASN A 29 8.53 3.65 12.76
C ASN A 29 8.12 3.19 14.18
N PRO A 30 8.98 3.36 15.21
CA PRO A 30 8.65 2.97 16.58
C PRO A 30 7.50 3.79 17.18
N ASN A 31 7.22 4.98 16.61
CA ASN A 31 6.13 5.85 17.07
C ASN A 31 4.77 5.53 16.42
N THR A 32 4.74 4.60 15.46
CA THR A 32 3.49 4.16 14.82
C THR A 32 2.77 3.15 15.72
N SER A 33 1.46 3.30 15.87
CA SER A 33 0.63 2.37 16.64
C SER A 33 0.57 0.99 15.99
N GLU A 34 0.32 -0.05 16.79
CA GLU A 34 0.20 -1.41 16.28
C GLU A 34 -0.95 -1.59 15.29
N GLU A 35 -2.07 -0.88 15.50
CA GLU A 35 -3.20 -0.85 14.56
C GLU A 35 -2.80 -0.27 13.18
N ALA A 36 -2.07 0.84 13.17
CA ALA A 36 -1.61 1.46 11.93
C ALA A 36 -0.56 0.59 11.20
N LYS A 37 0.27 -0.12 11.97
CA LYS A 37 1.18 -1.14 11.40
C LYS A 37 0.41 -2.31 10.82
N GLU A 38 -0.63 -2.79 11.49
CA GLU A 38 -1.46 -3.88 10.98
C GLU A 38 -2.14 -3.52 9.66
N HIS A 39 -2.74 -2.33 9.60
CA HIS A 39 -3.28 -1.81 8.35
C HIS A 39 -2.22 -1.75 7.24
N SER A 40 -1.01 -1.30 7.57
CA SER A 40 0.09 -1.23 6.60
C SER A 40 0.54 -2.61 6.10
N ARG A 41 0.52 -3.64 6.95
CA ARG A 41 0.78 -5.04 6.53
C ARG A 41 -0.29 -5.54 5.56
N GLN A 42 -1.56 -5.24 5.82
CA GLN A 42 -2.68 -5.65 4.96
C GLN A 42 -2.59 -4.99 3.58
N VAL A 43 -2.32 -3.68 3.53
CA VAL A 43 -2.13 -2.97 2.26
C VAL A 43 -0.93 -3.51 1.49
N LEU A 44 0.21 -3.73 2.14
CA LEU A 44 1.40 -4.32 1.49
C LEU A 44 1.14 -5.70 0.90
N LYS A 45 0.34 -6.52 1.57
CA LYS A 45 -0.08 -7.82 1.05
C LYS A 45 -0.94 -7.67 -0.20
N SER A 46 -1.93 -6.77 -0.18
CA SER A 46 -2.76 -6.46 -1.35
C SER A 46 -1.91 -6.00 -2.54
N LEU A 47 -1.00 -5.04 -2.32
CA LEU A 47 -0.14 -4.51 -3.39
C LEU A 47 0.76 -5.57 -4.01
N GLY A 48 1.31 -6.51 -3.21
CA GLY A 48 2.12 -7.61 -3.72
C GLY A 48 1.30 -8.64 -4.53
N ASP A 49 0.05 -8.89 -4.12
CA ASP A 49 -0.88 -9.73 -4.87
C ASP A 49 -1.34 -9.01 -6.18
N GLU A 50 -1.50 -7.68 -6.16
CA GLU A 50 -1.87 -6.86 -7.32
C GLU A 50 -0.73 -6.68 -8.34
N ASP A 51 0.52 -6.49 -7.89
CA ASP A 51 1.71 -6.48 -8.76
C ASP A 51 1.83 -7.81 -9.54
N ALA A 52 1.45 -8.93 -8.91
CA ALA A 52 1.41 -10.23 -9.56
C ALA A 52 0.33 -10.33 -10.65
N PHE A 53 -0.75 -9.54 -10.56
CA PHE A 53 -1.84 -9.51 -11.54
C PHE A 53 -1.58 -8.56 -12.71
N TYR A 54 -0.98 -7.39 -12.46
CA TYR A 54 -0.67 -6.40 -13.52
C TYR A 54 0.64 -6.69 -14.28
N GLY A 55 1.43 -7.68 -13.82
CA GLY A 55 2.67 -8.13 -14.47
C GLY A 55 2.51 -9.07 -15.68
N LYS A 56 1.28 -9.51 -16.05
CA LYS A 56 1.08 -10.27 -17.30
C LYS A 56 0.97 -9.31 -18.49
N LYS A 57 2.11 -9.03 -19.13
CA LYS A 57 2.16 -8.70 -20.56
C LYS A 57 2.07 -9.95 -21.41
#